data_AF-G1SCH1-F1
#
_entry.id   AF-G1SCH1-F1
#
_cell.length_a   1.000
_cell.length_b   1.000
_cell.length_c   1.000
_cell.angle_alpha   90.00
_cell.angle_beta   90.00
_cell.angle_gamma   90.00
#
_symmetry.space_group_name_H-M   'P 1'
#
loop_
_entity.id
_entity.type
_entity.pdbx_description
1 polymer ?
#
loop_
_entity_poly.entity_id
_entity_poly.type
_entity_poly.pdbx_seq_one_letter_code
_entity_poly.pdbx_strand_id
1 'polypeptide(L)'
;MPRKHETESMKEDKAARVIQKAWKRFLNIAVFEHFKSLINLRRQGEPRQVVKYINPKEAELLDAAAGIHVRFRLGGAKFPPDIYYKIFTHRHVEDLCANSPRDYIKLSAKYTSHNKSDHLQEEDQSGWYRRIENNGWRIVSDKFWIPTESEIMEEKKESEFHFSKLKRRQDLEKKRKIRKIEWMRQMYYAGTLKAKATHDETLDLIHTATKGLIRTIEDGGIESVMEWEVDEVLNWTNTLNFDEYIANWKEIATSNSSVNFQGFRFEEAQKDTYDLEDLSEPQMEVPYDHFYENIYKQPNFSRVTPDSTYGI
;
A
#
# COMPACT_ATOMS: atom_id res chain seq x y z
N MET A 1 -2.22 5.32 63.56
CA MET A 1 -1.72 5.65 62.21
C MET A 1 -1.58 7.17 62.10
N PRO A 2 -0.37 7.75 62.10
CA PRO A 2 -0.23 9.21 62.08
C PRO A 2 -0.47 9.73 60.66
N ARG A 3 -1.39 10.69 60.52
CA ARG A 3 -1.62 11.45 59.28
C ARG A 3 -0.37 12.29 59.01
N LYS A 4 0.36 11.98 57.94
CA LYS A 4 1.48 12.81 57.47
C LYS A 4 0.92 14.19 57.09
N HIS A 5 1.29 15.22 57.84
CA HIS A 5 1.01 16.61 57.46
C HIS A 5 1.83 16.94 56.21
N GLU A 6 1.18 17.16 55.08
CA GLU A 6 1.83 17.64 53.86
C GLU A 6 2.38 19.05 54.11
N THR A 7 3.70 19.23 53.95
CA THR A 7 4.33 20.55 54.07
C THR A 7 3.87 21.46 52.94
N GLU A 8 3.84 22.77 53.19
CA GLU A 8 3.39 23.78 52.22
C GLU A 8 4.20 23.73 50.92
N SER A 9 5.52 23.55 51.02
CA SER A 9 6.42 23.30 49.88
C SER A 9 6.02 22.09 49.04
N MET A 10 5.51 21.00 49.64
CA MET A 10 5.02 19.85 48.87
C MET A 10 3.73 20.18 48.09
N LYS A 11 2.91 21.11 48.58
CA LYS A 11 1.70 21.56 47.89
C LYS A 11 2.06 22.48 46.73
N GLU A 12 3.03 23.38 46.91
CA GLU A 12 3.58 24.23 45.85
C GLU A 12 4.22 23.39 44.73
N ASP A 13 5.02 22.37 45.08
CA ASP A 13 5.59 21.44 44.11
C ASP A 13 4.53 20.67 43.33
N LYS A 14 3.45 20.25 44.01
CA LYS A 14 2.31 19.60 43.35
C LYS A 14 1.63 20.55 42.37
N ALA A 15 1.37 21.80 42.78
CA ALA A 15 0.76 22.81 41.92
C ALA A 15 1.65 23.13 40.71
N ALA A 16 2.95 23.33 40.91
CA ALA A 16 3.93 23.54 39.84
C ALA A 16 3.95 22.37 38.86
N ARG A 17 3.94 21.12 39.34
CA ARG A 17 3.86 19.93 38.46
C ARG A 17 2.56 19.89 37.64
N VAL A 18 1.43 20.31 38.21
CA VAL A 18 0.16 20.39 37.48
C VAL A 18 0.26 21.42 36.35
N ILE A 19 0.78 22.61 36.65
CA ILE A 19 0.97 23.67 35.65
C ILE A 19 1.93 23.22 34.56
N GLN A 20 3.07 22.63 34.91
CA GLN A 20 4.05 22.11 33.95
C GLN A 20 3.47 20.98 33.08
N LYS A 21 2.68 20.07 33.66
CA LYS A 21 1.99 19.02 32.89
C LYS A 21 0.97 19.62 31.92
N ALA A 22 0.20 20.62 32.35
CA ALA A 22 -0.75 21.32 31.49
C ALA A 22 -0.04 22.03 30.33
N TRP A 23 1.07 22.73 30.61
CA TRP A 23 1.89 23.39 29.60
C TRP A 23 2.50 22.41 28.60
N LYS A 24 3.11 21.31 29.08
CA LYS A 24 3.64 20.24 28.22
C LYS A 24 2.55 19.61 27.35
N ARG A 25 1.36 19.38 27.91
CA ARG A 25 0.22 18.87 27.16
C ARG A 25 -0.20 19.84 26.06
N PHE A 26 -0.29 21.13 26.37
CA PHE A 26 -0.62 22.16 25.38
C PHE A 26 0.39 22.19 24.23
N LEU A 27 1.69 22.19 24.54
CA LEU A 27 2.75 22.12 23.53
C LEU A 27 2.68 20.84 22.70
N ASN A 28 2.48 19.69 23.33
CA ASN A 28 2.39 18.41 22.62
C ASN A 28 1.18 18.38 21.68
N ILE A 29 0.03 18.94 22.09
CA ILE A 29 -1.14 19.07 21.22
C ILE A 29 -0.83 19.98 20.03
N ALA A 30 -0.19 21.13 20.25
CA ALA A 30 0.18 22.06 19.18
C ALA A 30 1.14 21.43 18.17
N VAL A 31 2.17 20.74 18.65
CA VAL A 31 3.12 20.00 17.80
C VAL A 31 2.42 18.89 17.02
N PHE A 32 1.53 18.13 17.65
CA PHE A 32 0.77 17.09 16.98
C PHE A 32 -0.16 17.63 15.90
N GLU A 33 -0.90 18.71 16.17
CA GLU A 33 -1.77 19.33 15.17
C GLU A 33 -0.97 19.88 13.98
N HIS A 34 0.24 20.40 14.21
CA HIS A 34 1.15 20.77 13.14
C HIS A 34 1.52 19.57 12.25
N PHE A 35 1.99 18.46 12.84
CA PHE A 35 2.31 17.24 12.10
C PHE A 35 1.11 16.67 11.35
N LYS A 36 -0.05 16.67 11.99
CA LYS A 36 -1.32 16.23 11.40
C LYS A 36 -1.70 17.11 10.20
N SER A 37 -1.52 18.42 10.28
CA SER A 37 -1.75 19.33 9.16
C SER A 37 -0.78 19.09 8.01
N LEU A 38 0.49 18.80 8.29
CA LEU A 38 1.51 18.54 7.26
C LEU A 38 1.18 17.30 6.42
N ILE A 39 0.73 16.23 7.06
CA ILE A 39 0.45 14.97 6.37
C ILE A 39 -0.96 14.89 5.77
N ASN A 40 -1.85 15.84 6.10
CA ASN A 40 -3.25 15.84 5.66
C ASN A 40 -3.37 16.29 4.20
N LEU A 41 -2.85 15.46 3.30
CA LEU A 41 -2.83 15.69 1.86
C LEU A 41 -4.15 15.27 1.19
N ARG A 42 -5.00 14.43 1.82
CA ARG A 42 -6.32 14.00 1.31
C ARG A 42 -6.38 13.77 -0.21
N ARG A 43 -5.50 12.91 -0.74
CA ARG A 43 -5.38 12.60 -2.18
C ARG A 43 -4.99 13.80 -3.07
N GLN A 44 -4.27 14.76 -2.53
CA GLN A 44 -3.73 15.90 -3.27
C GLN A 44 -2.21 15.74 -3.46
N GLY A 45 -1.70 16.41 -4.50
CA GLY A 45 -0.29 16.38 -4.86
C GLY A 45 0.10 15.18 -5.72
N GLU A 46 0.95 15.44 -6.73
CA GLU A 46 1.52 14.38 -7.56
C GLU A 46 2.54 13.56 -6.73
N PRO A 47 2.43 12.22 -6.71
CA PRO A 47 3.30 11.38 -5.90
C PRO A 47 4.79 11.57 -6.24
N ARG A 48 5.11 11.80 -7.52
CA ARG A 48 6.48 12.06 -7.97
C ARG A 48 7.05 13.34 -7.38
N GLN A 49 6.26 14.43 -7.38
CA GLN A 49 6.69 15.71 -6.81
C GLN A 49 6.88 15.60 -5.31
N VAL A 50 5.92 14.98 -4.61
CA VAL A 50 5.99 14.77 -3.16
C VAL A 50 7.25 13.98 -2.78
N VAL A 51 7.52 12.87 -3.48
CA VAL A 51 8.73 12.08 -3.23
C VAL A 51 9.99 12.81 -3.66
N LYS A 52 9.96 13.68 -4.67
CA LYS A 52 11.13 14.46 -5.09
C LYS A 52 11.65 15.37 -3.98
N TYR A 53 10.77 15.94 -3.15
CA TYR A 53 11.15 16.73 -1.98
C TYR A 53 11.69 15.88 -0.82
N ILE A 54 11.29 14.62 -0.76
CA ILE A 54 11.77 13.66 0.23
C ILE A 54 13.05 13.04 -0.33
N ASN A 55 12.92 12.07 -1.24
CA ASN A 55 14.02 11.36 -1.85
C ASN A 55 14.01 11.53 -3.39
N PRO A 56 14.89 12.38 -3.97
CA PRO A 56 14.91 12.64 -5.40
C PRO A 56 15.27 11.39 -6.23
N LYS A 57 16.16 10.53 -5.72
CA LYS A 57 16.55 9.29 -6.41
C LYS A 57 15.38 8.32 -6.54
N GLU A 58 14.55 8.21 -5.51
CA GLU A 58 13.37 7.37 -5.57
C GLU A 58 12.31 7.98 -6.48
N ALA A 59 12.17 9.31 -6.49
CA ALA A 59 11.23 9.99 -7.37
C ALA A 59 11.52 9.78 -8.87
N GLU A 60 12.77 9.57 -9.25
CA GLU A 60 13.16 9.23 -10.63
C GLU A 60 12.67 7.85 -11.06
N LEU A 61 12.55 6.91 -10.13
CA LEU A 61 12.07 5.55 -10.39
C LEU A 61 10.54 5.46 -10.45
N LEU A 62 9.82 6.52 -10.08
CA LEU A 62 8.37 6.53 -10.07
C LEU A 62 7.81 6.75 -11.48
N ASP A 63 7.18 5.70 -12.00
CA ASP A 63 6.45 5.73 -13.26
C ASP A 63 4.96 6.06 -13.04
N ALA A 64 4.45 7.04 -13.79
CA ALA A 64 3.04 7.39 -13.77
C ALA A 64 2.15 6.22 -14.21
N ALA A 65 2.62 5.38 -15.14
CA ALA A 65 1.85 4.24 -15.62
C ALA A 65 1.68 3.13 -14.58
N ALA A 66 2.47 3.10 -13.50
CA ALA A 66 2.30 2.13 -12.42
C ALA A 66 1.12 2.46 -11.46
N GLY A 67 0.49 3.63 -11.60
CA GLY A 67 -0.63 4.05 -10.76
C GLY A 67 -0.23 4.18 -9.29
N ILE A 68 0.83 4.92 -9.06
CA ILE A 68 1.51 5.08 -7.78
C ILE A 68 0.73 6.03 -6.88
N HIS A 69 0.67 5.75 -5.58
CA HIS A 69 0.37 6.74 -4.55
C HIS A 69 1.32 6.57 -3.37
N VAL A 70 1.55 7.65 -2.66
CA VAL A 70 2.40 7.67 -1.47
C VAL A 70 1.54 7.93 -0.26
N ARG A 71 1.76 7.16 0.80
CA ARG A 71 1.07 7.34 2.06
C ARG A 71 2.05 7.68 3.16
N PHE A 72 1.63 8.58 4.05
CA PHE A 72 2.36 8.99 5.24
C PHE A 72 1.74 8.40 6.51
N ARG A 73 2.57 8.19 7.52
CA ARG A 73 2.15 7.85 8.89
C ARG A 73 3.01 8.59 9.90
N LEU A 74 2.43 8.91 11.05
CA LEU A 74 3.19 9.32 12.23
C LEU A 74 3.55 8.05 13.01
N GLY A 75 4.79 7.97 13.46
CA GLY A 75 5.29 6.85 14.26
C GLY A 75 6.45 7.30 15.14
N GLY A 76 7.17 6.34 15.72
CA GLY A 76 8.33 6.60 16.58
C GLY A 76 8.05 6.25 18.05
N ALA A 77 9.11 5.87 18.75
CA ALA A 77 9.04 5.44 20.16
C ALA A 77 9.01 6.62 21.15
N LYS A 78 9.35 7.84 20.70
CA LYS A 78 9.41 9.05 21.51
C LYS A 78 8.57 10.15 20.85
N PHE A 79 8.12 11.10 21.66
CA PHE A 79 7.44 12.31 21.17
C PHE A 79 8.47 13.45 21.08
N PRO A 80 8.46 14.31 20.03
CA PRO A 80 7.52 14.37 18.90
C PRO A 80 7.59 13.17 17.94
N PRO A 81 6.50 12.85 17.20
CA PRO A 81 6.48 11.70 16.31
C PRO A 81 7.30 11.94 15.02
N ASP A 82 7.89 10.88 14.50
CA ASP A 82 8.54 10.85 13.19
C ASP A 82 7.52 10.59 12.08
N ILE A 83 7.77 11.19 10.91
CA ILE A 83 6.97 10.96 9.72
C ILE A 83 7.60 9.80 8.94
N TYR A 84 6.80 8.80 8.58
CA TYR A 84 7.19 7.73 7.68
C TYR A 84 6.36 7.77 6.41
N TYR A 85 6.91 7.29 5.30
CA TYR A 85 6.22 7.13 4.03
C TYR A 85 6.34 5.71 3.49
N LYS A 86 5.35 5.33 2.68
CA LYS A 86 5.36 4.09 1.90
C LYS A 86 4.72 4.32 0.53
N ILE A 87 5.32 3.72 -0.48
CA ILE A 87 4.87 3.81 -1.88
C ILE A 87 4.01 2.59 -2.20
N PHE A 88 2.86 2.84 -2.79
CA PHE A 88 1.90 1.82 -3.20
C PHE A 88 1.61 1.94 -4.69
N THR A 89 1.37 0.80 -5.34
CA THR A 89 1.00 0.70 -6.74
C THR A 89 -0.41 0.16 -6.86
N HIS A 90 -1.26 0.80 -7.68
CA HIS A 90 -2.60 0.31 -7.97
C HIS A 90 -2.66 -0.58 -9.20
N ARG A 91 -1.78 -0.36 -10.18
CA ARG A 91 -1.75 -1.21 -11.37
C ARG A 91 -1.11 -2.55 -11.06
N HIS A 92 -1.44 -3.53 -11.89
CA HIS A 92 -0.97 -4.90 -11.71
C HIS A 92 0.55 -4.96 -11.88
N VAL A 93 1.23 -5.35 -10.81
CA VAL A 93 2.66 -5.65 -10.81
C VAL A 93 2.79 -7.14 -10.48
N GLU A 94 3.36 -7.90 -11.41
CA GLU A 94 3.56 -9.34 -11.23
C GLU A 94 5.04 -9.65 -10.99
N ASP A 95 5.30 -10.43 -9.94
CA ASP A 95 6.60 -11.04 -9.71
C ASP A 95 6.60 -12.39 -10.43
N LEU A 96 7.32 -12.45 -11.56
CA LEU A 96 7.41 -13.64 -12.42
C LEU A 96 7.97 -14.84 -11.65
N CYS A 97 9.00 -14.62 -10.83
CA CYS A 97 9.64 -15.67 -10.05
C CYS A 97 8.72 -16.18 -8.93
N ALA A 98 7.81 -15.33 -8.42
CA ALA A 98 6.90 -15.72 -7.37
C ALA A 98 5.75 -16.63 -7.84
N ASN A 99 5.39 -16.60 -9.11
CA ASN A 99 4.36 -17.50 -9.66
C ASN A 99 4.89 -18.91 -9.95
N SER A 100 6.21 -19.03 -10.15
CA SER A 100 6.87 -20.25 -10.56
C SER A 100 8.13 -20.48 -9.73
N PRO A 101 7.99 -20.75 -8.43
CA PRO A 101 9.12 -20.68 -7.51
C PRO A 101 10.11 -21.85 -7.67
N ARG A 102 9.83 -22.84 -8.51
CA ARG A 102 10.65 -24.04 -8.66
C ARG A 102 12.04 -23.70 -9.24
N ASP A 103 13.06 -24.38 -8.73
CA ASP A 103 14.40 -24.36 -9.32
C ASP A 103 14.45 -25.32 -10.51
N TYR A 104 14.22 -24.78 -11.71
CA TYR A 104 14.20 -25.57 -12.94
C TYR A 104 15.56 -26.14 -13.34
N ILE A 105 16.66 -25.66 -12.73
CA ILE A 105 18.01 -26.12 -13.04
C ILE A 105 18.32 -27.44 -12.31
N LYS A 106 17.72 -27.65 -11.14
CA LYS A 106 17.93 -28.84 -10.30
C LYS A 106 16.92 -29.95 -10.52
N LEU A 107 15.96 -29.77 -11.44
CA LEU A 107 15.00 -30.82 -11.74
C LEU A 107 15.76 -32.01 -12.34
N SER A 108 15.88 -33.10 -11.57
CA SER A 108 16.17 -34.39 -12.16
C SER A 108 15.11 -34.66 -13.23
N ALA A 109 15.52 -35.17 -14.38
CA ALA A 109 14.58 -35.56 -15.43
C ALA A 109 13.67 -36.65 -14.85
N LYS A 110 12.54 -36.26 -14.27
CA LYS A 110 11.50 -37.19 -13.84
C LYS A 110 10.99 -37.82 -15.12
N TYR A 111 11.46 -39.02 -15.42
CA TYR A 111 10.82 -39.90 -16.38
C TYR A 111 9.34 -39.94 -16.01
N THR A 112 8.47 -39.59 -16.95
CA THR A 112 7.02 -39.77 -16.83
C THR A 112 6.72 -41.26 -16.80
N SER A 113 7.03 -41.93 -15.69
CA SER A 113 6.52 -43.26 -15.44
C SER A 113 5.03 -43.12 -15.13
N HIS A 114 4.18 -43.60 -16.04
CA HIS A 114 2.73 -43.69 -15.84
C HIS A 114 2.32 -44.63 -14.67
N ASN A 115 3.30 -45.21 -13.98
CA ASN A 115 3.10 -46.05 -12.82
C ASN A 115 2.93 -45.15 -11.58
N LYS A 116 1.68 -44.99 -11.16
CA LYS A 116 1.28 -44.41 -9.88
C LYS A 116 1.81 -45.30 -8.73
N SER A 117 3.04 -45.07 -8.29
CA SER A 117 3.45 -45.49 -6.95
C SER A 117 3.04 -44.38 -5.98
N ASP A 118 2.17 -44.71 -5.02
CA ASP A 118 1.48 -43.84 -4.06
C ASP A 118 2.36 -43.08 -3.05
N HIS A 119 3.69 -43.09 -3.21
CA HIS A 119 4.57 -42.29 -2.37
C HIS A 119 4.80 -40.95 -3.05
N LEU A 120 3.97 -39.96 -2.69
CA LEU A 120 4.24 -38.54 -2.92
C LEU A 120 5.59 -38.22 -2.25
N GLN A 121 6.68 -38.31 -3.00
CA GLN A 121 7.97 -37.84 -2.53
C GLN A 121 7.82 -36.35 -2.24
N GLU A 122 8.07 -35.95 -1.00
CA GLU A 122 8.17 -34.54 -0.62
C GLU A 122 9.20 -33.89 -1.55
N GLU A 123 8.75 -33.01 -2.44
CA GLU A 123 9.65 -32.28 -3.33
C GLU A 123 10.54 -31.38 -2.46
N ASP A 124 11.86 -31.49 -2.60
CA ASP A 124 12.81 -30.62 -1.91
C ASP A 124 12.59 -29.17 -2.38
N GLN A 125 12.06 -28.34 -1.48
CA GLN A 125 11.74 -26.93 -1.70
C GLN A 125 12.90 -25.99 -1.36
N SER A 126 14.06 -26.52 -0.93
CA SER A 126 15.22 -25.73 -0.49
C SER A 126 15.75 -24.77 -1.55
N GLY A 127 15.65 -25.12 -2.84
CA GLY A 127 16.08 -24.31 -3.97
C GLY A 127 15.02 -23.32 -4.48
N TRP A 128 13.80 -23.33 -3.94
CA TRP A 128 12.72 -22.54 -4.51
C TRP A 128 12.95 -21.03 -4.31
N TYR A 129 12.55 -20.23 -5.30
CA TYR A 129 12.51 -18.78 -5.18
C TYR A 129 11.64 -18.39 -3.98
N ARG A 130 12.29 -17.72 -3.02
CA ARG A 130 11.65 -17.17 -1.83
C ARG A 130 11.69 -15.66 -1.91
N ARG A 131 10.51 -15.05 -2.08
CA ARG A 131 10.37 -13.60 -2.09
C ARG A 131 10.52 -13.05 -0.67
N ILE A 132 11.46 -12.14 -0.47
CA ILE A 132 11.65 -11.39 0.78
C ILE A 132 11.18 -9.95 0.55
N GLU A 133 10.03 -9.58 1.11
CA GLU A 133 9.52 -8.21 1.00
C GLU A 133 10.19 -7.29 2.02
N ASN A 134 11.24 -6.58 1.61
CA ASN A 134 11.81 -5.47 2.39
C ASN A 134 11.02 -4.16 2.23
N ASN A 135 9.72 -4.24 1.97
CA ASN A 135 8.84 -3.09 1.73
C ASN A 135 8.24 -2.55 3.04
N GLY A 136 9.13 -2.19 3.97
CA GLY A 136 8.76 -1.51 5.22
C GLY A 136 8.38 -0.04 4.98
N TRP A 137 7.81 0.57 6.00
CA TRP A 137 7.66 2.03 6.04
C TRP A 137 9.02 2.69 6.23
N ARG A 138 9.30 3.75 5.46
CA ARG A 138 10.58 4.46 5.45
C ARG A 138 10.45 5.78 6.18
N ILE A 139 11.43 6.19 6.97
CA ILE A 139 11.43 7.49 7.66
C ILE A 139 11.63 8.60 6.62
N VAL A 140 10.86 9.68 6.74
CA VAL A 140 11.10 10.96 6.06
C VAL A 140 12.19 11.67 6.87
N SER A 141 13.46 11.27 6.74
CA SER A 141 14.53 11.82 7.58
C SER A 141 15.19 13.08 7.02
N ASP A 142 15.69 13.89 7.96
CA ASP A 142 16.37 15.20 7.82
C ASP A 142 17.85 15.10 7.38
N LYS A 143 18.37 13.89 7.14
CA LYS A 143 19.80 13.67 6.84
C LYS A 143 19.99 12.48 5.91
N PHE A 144 19.89 12.72 4.61
CA PHE A 144 20.13 11.73 3.54
C PHE A 144 21.56 11.13 3.52
N TRP A 145 22.46 11.58 4.39
CA TRP A 145 23.90 11.27 4.32
C TRP A 145 24.55 10.80 5.63
N ILE A 146 23.82 10.70 6.75
CA ILE A 146 24.40 10.20 8.00
C ILE A 146 23.79 8.83 8.32
N PRO A 147 24.58 7.73 8.33
CA PRO A 147 24.11 6.46 8.82
C PRO A 147 24.04 6.55 10.35
N THR A 148 22.96 7.13 10.87
CA THR A 148 22.70 7.07 12.31
C THR A 148 22.12 5.70 12.61
N GLU A 149 22.82 5.00 13.49
CA GLU A 149 22.58 3.64 13.95
C GLU A 149 21.08 3.35 14.18
N SER A 150 20.55 2.41 13.39
CA SER A 150 19.49 1.46 13.76
C SER A 150 18.55 1.90 14.89
N GLU A 151 17.74 2.94 14.65
CA GLU A 151 16.57 3.20 15.49
C GLU A 151 15.52 2.14 15.20
N ILE A 152 15.50 1.12 16.06
CA ILE A 152 14.40 0.22 16.43
C ILE A 152 13.25 0.25 15.41
N MET A 153 13.53 -0.26 14.21
CA MET A 153 12.46 -0.70 13.33
C MET A 153 11.81 -1.87 14.04
N GLU A 154 10.51 -1.74 14.34
CA GLU A 154 9.63 -2.86 14.69
C GLU A 154 10.11 -4.12 13.96
N GLU A 155 10.41 -5.18 14.72
CA GLU A 155 10.91 -6.44 14.18
C GLU A 155 10.21 -6.74 12.86
N LYS A 156 10.97 -6.79 11.77
CA LYS A 156 10.45 -7.11 10.45
C LYS A 156 9.92 -8.53 10.53
N LYS A 157 8.65 -8.70 10.92
CA LYS A 157 7.94 -9.96 10.76
C LYS A 157 8.00 -10.25 9.27
N GLU A 158 8.76 -11.27 8.91
CA GLU A 158 8.84 -11.72 7.53
C GLU A 158 7.40 -12.02 7.08
N SER A 159 6.89 -11.20 6.17
CA SER A 159 5.60 -11.48 5.56
C SER A 159 5.81 -12.64 4.60
N GLU A 160 5.36 -13.83 4.99
CA GLU A 160 5.40 -14.99 4.11
C GLU A 160 4.56 -14.72 2.86
N PHE A 161 5.18 -14.88 1.68
CA PHE A 161 4.53 -14.72 0.39
C PHE A 161 4.29 -16.10 -0.23
N HIS A 162 3.02 -16.51 -0.31
CA HIS A 162 2.65 -17.75 -0.97
C HIS A 162 2.52 -17.55 -2.50
N PHE A 163 3.06 -18.47 -3.30
CA PHE A 163 3.02 -18.36 -4.77
C PHE A 163 1.57 -18.28 -5.32
N SER A 164 0.70 -19.18 -4.87
CA SER A 164 -0.71 -19.21 -5.30
C SER A 164 -1.47 -17.93 -4.91
N LYS A 165 -2.02 -17.25 -5.93
CA LYS A 165 -2.87 -16.05 -5.77
C LYS A 165 -4.14 -16.35 -4.97
N LEU A 166 -4.73 -17.53 -5.16
CA LEU A 166 -5.95 -17.94 -4.45
C LEU A 166 -5.70 -18.05 -2.95
N LYS A 167 -4.62 -18.74 -2.55
CA LYS A 167 -4.25 -18.89 -1.14
C LYS A 167 -3.94 -17.55 -0.50
N ARG A 168 -3.23 -16.65 -1.19
CA ARG A 168 -3.01 -15.28 -0.72
C ARG A 168 -4.30 -14.50 -0.49
N ARG A 169 -5.29 -14.65 -1.37
CA ARG A 169 -6.61 -14.00 -1.20
C ARG A 169 -7.33 -14.53 0.05
N GLN A 170 -7.34 -15.85 0.23
CA GLN A 170 -7.91 -16.50 1.42
C GLN A 170 -7.18 -16.05 2.71
N ASP A 171 -5.86 -15.96 2.70
CA ASP A 171 -5.08 -15.51 3.85
C ASP A 171 -5.35 -14.04 4.20
N LEU A 172 -5.56 -13.19 3.18
CA LEU A 172 -5.96 -11.80 3.38
C LEU A 172 -7.37 -11.68 3.99
N GLU A 173 -8.33 -12.49 3.51
CA GLU A 173 -9.68 -12.56 4.04
C GLU A 173 -9.68 -13.04 5.50
N LYS A 174 -8.92 -14.10 5.81
CA LYS A 174 -8.71 -14.56 7.19
C LYS A 174 -8.15 -13.46 8.09
N LYS A 175 -7.12 -12.74 7.62
CA LYS A 175 -6.54 -11.61 8.37
C LYS A 175 -7.54 -10.46 8.56
N ARG A 176 -8.40 -10.20 7.58
CA ARG A 176 -9.47 -9.19 7.68
C ARG A 176 -10.49 -9.60 8.75
N LYS A 177 -10.94 -10.86 8.72
CA LYS A 177 -11.85 -11.43 9.72
C LYS A 177 -11.29 -11.33 11.14
N ILE A 178 -10.02 -11.72 11.34
CA ILE A 178 -9.34 -11.61 12.64
C ILE A 178 -9.36 -10.16 13.16
N ARG A 179 -8.99 -9.20 12.31
CA ARG A 179 -8.99 -7.78 12.71
C ARG A 179 -10.38 -7.23 13.03
N LYS A 180 -11.41 -7.63 12.27
CA LYS A 180 -12.81 -7.26 12.56
C LYS A 180 -13.22 -7.76 13.95
N ILE A 181 -12.90 -9.02 14.26
CA ILE A 181 -13.20 -9.65 15.55
C ILE A 181 -12.44 -8.96 16.69
N GLU A 182 -11.14 -8.71 16.53
CA GLU A 182 -10.33 -8.00 17.52
C GLU A 182 -10.87 -6.59 17.78
N TRP A 183 -11.28 -5.88 16.73
CA TRP A 183 -11.87 -4.56 16.85
C TRP A 183 -13.22 -4.61 17.59
N MET A 184 -14.11 -5.54 17.24
CA MET A 184 -15.37 -5.75 17.94
C MET A 184 -15.13 -6.04 19.43
N ARG A 185 -14.18 -6.92 19.75
CA ARG A 185 -13.80 -7.29 21.11
C ARG A 185 -13.29 -6.08 21.90
N GLN A 186 -12.45 -5.25 21.29
CA GLN A 186 -11.99 -4.00 21.90
C GLN A 186 -13.14 -3.04 22.17
N MET A 187 -14.04 -2.84 21.21
CA MET A 187 -15.19 -1.95 21.36
C MET A 187 -16.15 -2.42 22.46
N TYR A 188 -16.31 -3.74 22.62
CA TYR A 188 -17.12 -4.34 23.68
C TYR A 188 -16.56 -4.07 25.08
N TYR A 189 -15.30 -4.41 25.35
CA TYR A 189 -14.73 -4.19 26.69
C TYR A 189 -14.49 -2.70 26.99
N ALA A 190 -14.26 -1.88 25.96
CA ALA A 190 -14.21 -0.43 26.11
C ALA A 190 -15.59 0.20 26.38
N GLY A 191 -16.68 -0.59 26.35
CA GLY A 191 -18.05 -0.11 26.58
C GLY A 191 -18.54 0.90 25.55
N THR A 192 -17.92 0.92 24.36
CA THR A 192 -18.18 1.94 23.31
C THR A 192 -19.15 1.43 22.25
N LEU A 193 -19.50 0.13 22.24
CA LEU A 193 -20.55 -0.42 21.38
C LEU A 193 -21.90 0.20 21.76
N LYS A 194 -22.48 0.96 20.84
CA LYS A 194 -23.81 1.56 20.96
C LYS A 194 -24.66 1.09 19.80
N ALA A 195 -25.62 0.22 20.09
CA ALA A 195 -26.57 -0.25 19.10
C ALA A 195 -27.34 0.93 18.48
N LYS A 196 -27.64 0.83 17.19
CA LYS A 196 -28.35 1.87 16.42
C LYS A 196 -29.83 2.00 16.81
N ALA A 197 -30.38 1.01 17.49
CA ALA A 197 -31.81 0.93 17.73
C ALA A 197 -32.26 1.85 18.88
N THR A 198 -33.46 2.40 18.76
CA THR A 198 -34.07 3.28 19.78
C THR A 198 -34.99 2.52 20.74
N HIS A 199 -35.31 1.26 20.46
CA HIS A 199 -36.25 0.45 21.23
C HIS A 199 -35.52 -0.48 22.22
N ASP A 200 -35.91 -0.45 23.48
CA ASP A 200 -35.21 -1.13 24.58
C ASP A 200 -35.09 -2.65 24.38
N GLU A 201 -36.18 -3.30 23.95
CA GLU A 201 -36.17 -4.75 23.65
C GLU A 201 -35.17 -5.14 22.53
N THR A 202 -35.00 -4.29 21.53
CA THR A 202 -34.03 -4.53 20.45
C THR A 202 -32.60 -4.29 20.91
N LEU A 203 -32.38 -3.39 21.86
CA LEU A 203 -31.09 -3.16 22.48
C LEU A 203 -30.64 -4.40 23.27
N ASP A 204 -31.53 -4.95 24.09
CA ASP A 204 -31.25 -6.16 24.88
C ASP A 204 -30.95 -7.38 24.00
N LEU A 205 -31.67 -7.52 22.88
CA LEU A 205 -31.41 -8.59 21.93
C LEU A 205 -30.02 -8.45 21.28
N ILE A 206 -29.66 -7.23 20.88
CA ILE A 206 -28.35 -6.93 20.28
C ILE A 206 -27.22 -7.13 21.30
N HIS A 207 -27.40 -6.69 22.55
CA HIS A 207 -26.43 -6.91 23.62
C HIS A 207 -26.26 -8.40 23.94
N THR A 208 -27.36 -9.16 23.96
CA THR A 208 -27.34 -10.61 24.20
C THR A 208 -26.63 -11.35 23.06
N ALA A 209 -26.92 -11.01 21.80
CA ALA A 209 -26.26 -11.58 20.63
C ALA A 209 -24.75 -11.26 20.62
N THR A 210 -24.38 -10.01 20.92
CA THR A 210 -22.97 -9.59 21.00
C THR A 210 -22.22 -10.34 22.10
N LYS A 211 -22.83 -10.47 23.28
CA LYS A 211 -22.25 -11.20 24.41
C LYS A 211 -22.10 -12.69 24.11
N GLY A 212 -23.10 -13.29 23.45
CA GLY A 212 -23.05 -14.66 22.97
C GLY A 212 -21.91 -14.89 21.99
N LEU A 213 -21.75 -14.00 21.01
CA LEU A 213 -20.70 -14.07 20.00
C LEU A 213 -19.29 -13.91 20.61
N ILE A 214 -19.12 -13.03 21.59
CA ILE A 214 -17.82 -12.87 22.26
C ILE A 214 -17.46 -14.11 23.08
N ARG A 215 -18.45 -14.71 23.75
CA ARG A 215 -18.24 -15.94 24.51
C ARG A 215 -17.86 -17.12 23.60
N THR A 216 -18.47 -17.26 22.42
CA THR A 216 -18.08 -18.31 21.46
C THR A 216 -16.66 -18.11 20.92
N ILE A 217 -16.21 -16.86 20.78
CA ILE A 217 -14.83 -16.53 20.40
C ILE A 217 -13.84 -16.84 21.54
N GLU A 218 -14.22 -16.56 22.79
CA GLU A 218 -13.40 -16.86 23.97
C GLU A 218 -13.27 -18.37 24.20
N ASP A 219 -14.37 -19.12 24.08
CA ASP A 219 -14.43 -20.56 24.37
C ASP A 219 -13.91 -21.41 23.19
N GLY A 220 -14.19 -21.00 21.95
CA GLY A 220 -13.91 -21.78 20.73
C GLY A 220 -12.82 -21.21 19.81
N GLY A 221 -12.25 -20.05 20.15
CA GLY A 221 -11.26 -19.35 19.31
C GLY A 221 -11.87 -18.61 18.12
N ILE A 222 -11.05 -17.86 17.37
CA ILE A 222 -11.50 -16.96 16.29
C ILE A 222 -12.09 -17.73 15.08
N GLU A 223 -11.77 -19.01 14.94
CA GLU A 223 -12.27 -19.86 13.86
C GLU A 223 -13.69 -20.39 14.12
N SER A 224 -14.19 -20.33 15.36
CA SER A 224 -15.52 -20.83 15.73
C SER A 224 -16.69 -19.99 15.19
N VAL A 225 -16.41 -18.73 14.86
CA VAL A 225 -17.42 -17.75 14.43
C VAL A 225 -17.25 -17.44 12.95
N MET A 226 -18.33 -17.34 12.19
CA MET A 226 -18.29 -17.01 10.77
C MET A 226 -18.19 -15.50 10.53
N GLU A 227 -17.58 -15.08 9.42
CA GLU A 227 -17.40 -13.64 9.13
C GLU A 227 -18.75 -12.90 9.03
N TRP A 228 -19.77 -13.54 8.44
CA TRP A 228 -21.08 -12.93 8.28
C TRP A 228 -21.79 -12.68 9.64
N GLU A 229 -21.59 -13.54 10.65
CA GLU A 229 -22.15 -13.37 12.00
C GLU A 229 -21.56 -12.13 12.68
N VAL A 230 -20.24 -11.93 12.50
CA VAL A 230 -19.54 -10.74 13.00
C VAL A 230 -20.01 -9.50 12.26
N ASP A 231 -20.14 -9.57 10.94
CA ASP A 231 -20.58 -8.44 10.11
C ASP A 231 -22.03 -8.04 10.44
N GLU A 232 -22.91 -9.01 10.71
CA GLU A 232 -24.27 -8.75 11.13
C GLU A 232 -24.31 -8.07 12.51
N VAL A 233 -23.64 -8.63 13.52
CA VAL A 233 -23.56 -8.02 14.85
C VAL A 233 -22.94 -6.63 14.78
N LEU A 234 -21.88 -6.42 14.00
CA LEU A 234 -21.29 -5.10 13.80
C LEU A 234 -22.26 -4.14 13.12
N ASN A 235 -23.03 -4.56 12.13
CA ASN A 235 -23.98 -3.68 11.45
C ASN A 235 -25.05 -3.13 12.41
N TRP A 236 -25.52 -3.97 13.35
CA TRP A 236 -26.52 -3.62 14.35
C TRP A 236 -25.95 -2.87 15.57
N THR A 237 -24.72 -3.18 15.98
CA THR A 237 -24.07 -2.62 17.18
C THR A 237 -23.28 -1.34 16.95
N ASN A 238 -22.95 -1.00 15.70
CA ASN A 238 -22.13 0.17 15.43
C ASN A 238 -22.90 1.31 14.79
N THR A 239 -22.73 2.50 15.36
CA THR A 239 -22.91 3.78 14.67
C THR A 239 -21.77 4.10 13.70
N LEU A 240 -20.57 3.48 13.86
CA LEU A 240 -19.42 3.62 12.96
C LEU A 240 -19.16 2.34 12.15
N ASN A 241 -19.23 2.43 10.83
CA ASN A 241 -18.88 1.33 9.94
C ASN A 241 -17.34 1.09 9.95
N PHE A 242 -16.90 -0.12 10.30
CA PHE A 242 -15.47 -0.49 10.32
C PHE A 242 -14.79 -0.22 8.98
N ASP A 243 -15.43 -0.66 7.90
CA ASP A 243 -14.86 -0.56 6.56
C ASP A 243 -14.77 0.91 6.13
N GLU A 244 -15.78 1.72 6.47
CA GLU A 244 -15.77 3.17 6.25
C GLU A 244 -14.68 3.86 7.08
N TYR A 245 -14.55 3.51 8.35
CA TYR A 245 -13.49 4.03 9.22
C TYR A 245 -12.09 3.72 8.66
N ILE A 246 -11.87 2.46 8.25
CA ILE A 246 -10.61 2.05 7.65
C ILE A 246 -10.36 2.74 6.31
N ALA A 247 -11.40 2.94 5.48
CA ALA A 247 -11.30 3.65 4.22
C ALA A 247 -10.90 5.11 4.45
N ASN A 248 -11.63 5.84 5.29
CA ASN A 248 -11.31 7.22 5.65
C ASN A 248 -9.89 7.33 6.25
N TRP A 249 -9.52 6.44 7.17
CA TRP A 249 -8.19 6.40 7.76
C TRP A 249 -7.08 6.15 6.72
N LYS A 250 -7.36 5.36 5.67
CA LYS A 250 -6.42 5.15 4.56
C LYS A 250 -6.28 6.39 3.66
N GLU A 251 -7.27 7.27 3.63
CA GLU A 251 -7.30 8.43 2.73
C GLU A 251 -6.59 9.68 3.29
N ILE A 252 -6.68 9.93 4.60
CA ILE A 252 -6.25 11.18 5.25
C ILE A 252 -4.81 11.59 4.88
N ALA A 253 -3.88 10.63 4.90
CA ALA A 253 -2.45 10.89 4.73
C ALA A 253 -1.89 10.32 3.41
N THR A 254 -2.68 10.32 2.35
CA THR A 254 -2.32 9.73 1.06
C THR A 254 -2.24 10.79 -0.04
N SER A 255 -1.22 10.73 -0.91
CA SER A 255 -1.08 11.59 -2.09
C SER A 255 -2.14 11.28 -3.14
N ASN A 256 -2.24 12.12 -4.19
CA ASN A 256 -3.03 11.74 -5.36
C ASN A 256 -2.44 10.48 -6.03
N SER A 257 -3.24 9.80 -6.84
CA SER A 257 -2.76 8.72 -7.68
C SER A 257 -2.05 9.29 -8.91
N SER A 258 -0.92 8.69 -9.30
CA SER A 258 -0.22 9.04 -10.54
C SER A 258 -1.03 8.74 -11.80
N VAL A 259 -2.13 7.98 -11.70
CA VAL A 259 -3.08 7.79 -12.82
C VAL A 259 -3.70 9.11 -13.26
N ASN A 260 -3.86 10.04 -12.32
CA ASN A 260 -4.42 11.37 -12.59
C ASN A 260 -3.37 12.34 -13.17
N PHE A 261 -2.15 11.86 -13.45
CA PHE A 261 -1.13 12.66 -14.09
C PHE A 261 -1.56 12.99 -15.52
N GLN A 262 -1.92 14.25 -15.76
CA GLN A 262 -2.09 14.78 -17.10
C GLN A 262 -0.68 14.96 -17.69
N GLY A 263 -0.23 13.96 -18.46
CA GLY A 263 0.97 14.12 -19.26
C GLY A 263 0.81 15.21 -20.31
N PHE A 264 1.92 15.66 -20.88
CA PHE A 264 1.90 16.52 -22.06
C PHE A 264 1.09 15.81 -23.16
N ARG A 265 -0.07 16.38 -23.51
CA ARG A 265 -0.77 16.01 -24.73
C ARG A 265 0.00 16.67 -25.87
N PHE A 266 0.50 15.86 -26.80
CA PHE A 266 0.84 16.40 -28.11
C PHE A 266 -0.47 16.89 -28.72
N GLU A 267 -0.64 18.20 -28.85
CA GLU A 267 -1.70 18.74 -29.67
C GLU A 267 -1.40 18.27 -31.10
N GLU A 268 -2.30 17.48 -31.69
CA GLU A 268 -2.26 17.22 -33.13
C GLU A 268 -2.31 18.57 -33.82
N ALA A 269 -1.22 18.95 -34.49
CA ALA A 269 -1.20 20.10 -35.37
C ALA A 269 -2.39 19.95 -36.33
N GLN A 270 -3.33 20.90 -36.28
CA GLN A 270 -4.48 20.95 -37.16
C GLN A 270 -3.96 20.84 -38.60
N LYS A 271 -4.23 19.70 -39.24
CA LYS A 271 -4.02 19.58 -40.68
C LYS A 271 -5.12 20.44 -41.31
N ASP A 272 -4.74 21.62 -41.79
CA ASP A 272 -5.57 22.39 -42.70
C ASP A 272 -5.80 21.55 -43.96
N THR A 273 -6.94 20.86 -43.98
CA THR A 273 -7.44 20.17 -45.16
C THR A 273 -7.97 21.26 -46.09
N TYR A 274 -7.15 21.72 -47.04
CA TYR A 274 -7.65 22.51 -48.16
C TYR A 274 -8.41 21.55 -49.08
N ASP A 275 -9.73 21.67 -49.09
CA ASP A 275 -10.61 21.03 -50.06
C ASP A 275 -10.31 21.60 -51.46
N LEU A 276 -9.66 20.80 -52.30
CA LEU A 276 -9.54 21.07 -53.72
C LEU A 276 -10.66 20.32 -54.45
N GLU A 277 -11.79 20.98 -54.64
CA GLU A 277 -12.79 20.57 -55.62
C GLU A 277 -12.20 20.73 -57.02
N ASP A 278 -12.12 19.65 -57.82
CA ASP A 278 -12.00 19.79 -59.27
C ASP A 278 -12.66 18.61 -60.02
N LEU A 279 -13.84 18.93 -60.57
CA LEU A 279 -14.50 18.55 -61.82
C LEU A 279 -14.39 17.11 -62.42
N SER A 280 -15.54 16.70 -62.95
CA SER A 280 -15.97 15.41 -63.53
C SER A 280 -15.19 14.85 -64.74
N GLU A 281 -14.92 13.53 -64.67
CA GLU A 281 -15.00 12.40 -65.65
C GLU A 281 -14.64 12.58 -67.15
N PRO A 282 -13.95 11.58 -67.79
CA PRO A 282 -14.67 10.42 -68.34
C PRO A 282 -13.96 9.05 -68.24
N GLN A 283 -14.78 7.99 -68.27
CA GLN A 283 -14.40 6.57 -68.29
C GLN A 283 -13.69 6.16 -69.60
N MET A 284 -12.66 5.31 -69.51
CA MET A 284 -12.32 4.34 -70.56
C MET A 284 -11.55 3.13 -70.01
N GLU A 285 -11.73 2.01 -70.70
CA GLU A 285 -11.55 0.60 -70.31
C GLU A 285 -10.09 0.13 -70.05
N VAL A 286 -9.96 -0.96 -69.29
CA VAL A 286 -8.74 -1.72 -68.91
C VAL A 286 -8.15 -2.49 -70.12
N PRO A 287 -6.83 -2.80 -70.24
CA PRO A 287 -6.24 -3.98 -69.56
C PRO A 287 -4.70 -3.92 -69.21
N TYR A 288 -4.25 -4.88 -68.37
CA TYR A 288 -2.89 -5.34 -67.98
C TYR A 288 -1.71 -4.92 -68.93
N ASP A 289 -0.48 -4.56 -68.51
CA ASP A 289 0.57 -5.37 -67.88
C ASP A 289 1.92 -4.58 -67.82
N HIS A 290 2.82 -4.98 -66.91
CA HIS A 290 4.28 -4.73 -66.81
C HIS A 290 4.92 -3.31 -66.91
N PHE A 291 5.67 -2.88 -65.87
CA PHE A 291 7.15 -2.81 -65.81
C PHE A 291 7.66 -2.06 -64.55
N TYR A 292 8.82 -2.51 -64.05
CA TYR A 292 9.53 -2.16 -62.81
C TYR A 292 10.02 -0.69 -62.71
N GLU A 293 10.12 -0.15 -61.49
CA GLU A 293 11.41 0.33 -60.96
C GLU A 293 11.43 0.54 -59.42
N ASN A 294 12.52 0.05 -58.82
CA ASN A 294 12.87 0.10 -57.41
C ASN A 294 13.40 1.49 -57.01
N ILE A 295 12.95 2.08 -55.89
CA ILE A 295 13.81 2.92 -55.05
C ILE A 295 13.46 2.72 -53.56
N TYR A 296 14.07 1.72 -52.92
CA TYR A 296 14.27 1.71 -51.47
C TYR A 296 15.42 2.67 -51.14
N LYS A 297 15.14 3.77 -50.44
CA LYS A 297 16.20 4.58 -49.80
C LYS A 297 16.52 3.99 -48.43
N GLN A 298 17.71 3.40 -48.30
CA GLN A 298 18.34 3.06 -47.01
C GLN A 298 18.65 4.34 -46.21
N PRO A 299 18.50 4.35 -44.87
CA PRO A 299 19.03 5.41 -44.03
C PRO A 299 20.52 5.18 -43.74
N ASN A 300 21.31 6.25 -43.93
CA ASN A 300 22.76 6.29 -43.73
C ASN A 300 23.15 6.10 -42.25
N PHE A 301 23.86 5.01 -41.94
CA PHE A 301 24.64 4.88 -40.71
C PHE A 301 26.03 5.48 -40.92
N SER A 302 26.38 6.52 -40.16
CA SER A 302 27.74 7.05 -40.09
C SER A 302 28.64 6.10 -39.29
N ARG A 303 29.52 5.37 -39.97
CA ARG A 303 30.65 4.66 -39.36
C ARG A 303 31.74 5.66 -38.96
N VAL A 304 32.14 5.60 -37.69
CA VAL A 304 33.40 6.20 -37.22
C VAL A 304 34.50 5.17 -37.44
N THR A 305 35.50 5.48 -38.25
CA THR A 305 36.74 4.71 -38.36
C THR A 305 37.84 5.36 -37.50
N PRO A 306 38.67 4.56 -36.82
CA PRO A 306 39.86 5.03 -36.14
C PRO A 306 41.01 5.11 -37.15
N ASP A 307 41.88 6.10 -37.03
CA ASP A 307 43.20 6.03 -37.68
C ASP A 307 44.31 6.48 -36.75
N SER A 308 45.42 5.78 -36.93
CA SER A 308 46.50 5.57 -36.00
C SER A 308 47.79 6.18 -36.54
N THR A 309 48.64 6.59 -35.60
CA THR A 309 50.13 6.48 -35.56
C THR A 309 51.07 7.57 -36.11
N TYR A 310 52.08 7.80 -35.25
CA TYR A 310 53.45 8.38 -35.38
C TYR A 310 53.57 9.92 -35.42
N GLY A 311 54.47 10.58 -34.68
CA GLY A 311 55.52 10.18 -33.74
C GLY A 311 56.48 11.36 -33.51
N ILE A 312 56.99 11.51 -32.27
CA ILE A 312 58.34 11.89 -31.79
C ILE A 312 58.31 11.81 -30.28
#